data_AF-A0A7V3X9K2-F1
#
_entry.id   AF-A0A7V3X9K2-F1
#
_cell.length_a   1.000
_cell.length_b   1.000
_cell.length_c   1.000
_cell.angle_alpha   90.00
_cell.angle_beta   90.00
_cell.angle_gamma   90.00
#
_symmetry.space_group_name_H-M   'P 1'
#
loop_
_entity.id
_entity.type
_entity.pdbx_description
1 polymer ?
#
loop_
_entity_poly.entity_id
_entity_poly.type
_entity_poly.pdbx_seq_one_letter_code
_entity_poly.pdbx_strand_id
1 'polypeptide(L)'
;MQWEWIKTAVGPVKDLLVFLQKEAKTSDIHKRQVIRELRDNLNIFHNGFRNGANADILIDLLKNDAIKEAIKNNFKFKKLKAGNIKPWHIKDDRNKKYTGWDADKLVDKIDEKIEELKNIKKLKGSVKDAKNNIAMMLGNLYFRMKLLADFIRS
;
A
#
# COMPACT_ATOMS: atom_id res chain seq x y z
N MET A 1 16.84 7.21 -11.99
CA MET A 1 16.96 7.28 -10.51
C MET A 1 15.63 7.41 -9.76
N GLN A 2 14.66 8.21 -10.20
CA GLN A 2 13.46 8.54 -9.40
C GLN A 2 12.53 7.33 -9.08
N TRP A 3 12.57 6.27 -9.88
CA TRP A 3 11.67 5.11 -9.76
C TRP A 3 12.34 3.75 -9.96
N GLU A 4 13.67 3.64 -9.82
CA GLU A 4 14.41 2.38 -10.07
C GLU A 4 13.87 1.20 -9.25
N TRP A 5 13.36 1.48 -8.05
CA TRP A 5 12.79 0.48 -7.15
C TRP A 5 11.50 -0.18 -7.66
N ILE A 6 10.80 0.44 -8.60
CA ILE A 6 9.54 -0.10 -9.14
C ILE A 6 9.78 -0.92 -10.42
N LYS A 7 10.88 -0.68 -11.15
CA LYS A 7 11.24 -1.42 -12.38
C LYS A 7 11.27 -2.93 -12.17
N THR A 8 11.81 -3.39 -11.05
CA THR A 8 11.89 -4.81 -10.67
C THR A 8 10.57 -5.37 -10.14
N ALA A 9 9.62 -4.50 -9.77
CA ALA A 9 8.37 -4.88 -9.11
C ALA A 9 7.13 -4.80 -10.02
N VAL A 10 7.23 -4.19 -11.21
CA VAL A 10 6.10 -3.95 -12.14
C VAL A 10 5.48 -5.24 -12.69
N GLY A 11 6.26 -6.29 -12.95
CA GLY A 11 5.76 -7.58 -13.44
C GLY A 11 4.83 -8.28 -12.43
N PRO A 12 5.28 -8.55 -11.19
CA PRO A 12 4.50 -9.22 -10.16
C PRO A 12 3.21 -8.53 -9.70
N VAL A 13 3.04 -7.23 -10.01
CA VAL A 13 1.85 -6.46 -9.58
C VAL A 13 0.60 -6.87 -10.34
N LYS A 14 0.68 -7.19 -11.64
CA LYS A 14 -0.52 -7.52 -12.44
C LYS A 14 -1.27 -8.71 -11.86
N ASP A 15 -0.56 -9.76 -11.50
CA ASP A 15 -1.16 -10.96 -10.89
C ASP A 15 -1.78 -10.64 -9.52
N LEU A 16 -1.14 -9.77 -8.74
CA LEU A 16 -1.69 -9.29 -7.47
C LEU A 16 -2.97 -8.46 -7.68
N LEU A 17 -3.03 -7.60 -8.70
CA LEU A 17 -4.23 -6.82 -9.02
C LEU A 17 -5.40 -7.72 -9.42
N VAL A 18 -5.15 -8.74 -10.25
CA VAL A 18 -6.16 -9.74 -10.63
C VAL A 18 -6.62 -10.55 -9.41
N PHE A 19 -5.70 -10.95 -8.54
CA PHE A 19 -6.02 -11.61 -7.29
C PHE A 19 -6.92 -10.74 -6.40
N LEU A 20 -6.52 -9.50 -6.10
CA LEU A 20 -7.28 -8.59 -5.24
C LEU A 20 -8.66 -8.27 -5.84
N GLN A 21 -8.79 -8.20 -7.16
CA GLN A 21 -10.08 -8.05 -7.84
C GLN A 21 -11.03 -9.22 -7.53
N LYS A 22 -10.50 -10.46 -7.47
CA LYS A 22 -11.28 -11.64 -7.12
C LYS A 22 -11.57 -11.67 -5.62
N GLU A 23 -10.57 -11.43 -4.77
CA GLU A 23 -10.69 -11.44 -3.31
C GLU A 23 -11.65 -10.36 -2.78
N ALA A 24 -11.82 -9.25 -3.51
CA ALA A 24 -12.82 -8.23 -3.20
C ALA A 24 -14.28 -8.69 -3.37
N LYS A 25 -14.54 -9.88 -3.95
CA LYS A 25 -15.88 -10.47 -4.07
C LYS A 25 -16.30 -11.17 -2.78
N THR A 26 -16.35 -10.41 -1.70
CA THR A 26 -16.79 -10.86 -0.37
C THR A 26 -18.07 -10.14 0.06
N SER A 27 -18.85 -10.78 0.93
CA SER A 27 -20.04 -10.19 1.57
C SER A 27 -19.68 -9.18 2.66
N ASP A 28 -18.51 -9.30 3.27
CA ASP A 28 -18.02 -8.33 4.27
C ASP A 28 -17.66 -7.01 3.58
N ILE A 29 -18.47 -5.98 3.85
CA ILE A 29 -18.40 -4.69 3.15
C ILE A 29 -17.07 -3.98 3.42
N HIS A 30 -16.60 -3.99 4.67
CA HIS A 30 -15.35 -3.34 5.05
C HIS A 30 -14.15 -4.09 4.48
N LYS A 31 -14.15 -5.43 4.57
CA LYS A 31 -13.12 -6.27 3.93
C LYS A 31 -13.03 -5.93 2.43
N ARG A 32 -14.17 -5.89 1.74
CA ARG A 32 -14.26 -5.55 0.31
C ARG A 32 -13.73 -4.16 0.00
N GLN A 33 -14.08 -3.14 0.79
CA GLN A 33 -13.63 -1.76 0.56
C GLN A 33 -12.12 -1.63 0.74
N VAL A 34 -11.56 -2.21 1.80
CA VAL A 34 -10.12 -2.18 2.09
C VAL A 34 -9.32 -2.90 1.00
N ILE A 35 -9.78 -4.06 0.53
CA ILE A 35 -9.13 -4.78 -0.58
C ILE A 35 -9.15 -3.96 -1.88
N ARG A 36 -10.28 -3.29 -2.18
CA ARG A 36 -10.38 -2.42 -3.36
C ARG A 36 -9.44 -1.24 -3.28
N GLU A 37 -9.38 -0.56 -2.14
CA GLU A 37 -8.47 0.57 -1.93
C GLU A 37 -7.00 0.13 -2.03
N LEU A 38 -6.63 -1.02 -1.45
CA LEU A 38 -5.30 -1.61 -1.61
C LEU A 38 -4.96 -1.89 -3.08
N ARG A 39 -5.89 -2.51 -3.82
CA ARG A 39 -5.75 -2.78 -5.27
C ARG A 39 -5.55 -1.48 -6.04
N ASP A 40 -6.39 -0.49 -5.79
CA ASP A 40 -6.40 0.76 -6.54
C ASP A 40 -5.13 1.57 -6.29
N ASN A 41 -4.65 1.62 -5.04
CA ASN A 41 -3.35 2.22 -4.70
C ASN A 41 -2.17 1.50 -5.38
N LEU A 42 -2.16 0.16 -5.40
CA LEU A 42 -1.14 -0.59 -6.14
C LEU A 42 -1.20 -0.32 -7.65
N ASN A 43 -2.40 -0.15 -8.20
CA ASN A 43 -2.60 0.19 -9.60
C ASN A 43 -2.16 1.63 -9.91
N ILE A 44 -2.35 2.58 -8.98
CA ILE A 44 -1.82 3.95 -9.08
C ILE A 44 -0.30 3.91 -9.18
N PHE A 45 0.39 3.14 -8.34
CA PHE A 45 1.84 2.96 -8.44
C PHE A 45 2.26 2.35 -9.78
N HIS A 46 1.57 1.30 -10.24
CA HIS A 46 1.85 0.65 -11.52
C HIS A 46 1.71 1.62 -12.70
N ASN A 47 0.58 2.33 -12.79
CA ASN A 47 0.30 3.25 -13.89
C ASN A 47 1.13 4.52 -13.79
N GLY A 48 1.31 5.06 -12.59
CA GLY A 48 2.11 6.26 -12.38
C GLY A 48 3.56 6.04 -12.81
N PHE A 49 4.14 4.87 -12.54
CA PHE A 49 5.45 4.54 -13.09
C PHE A 49 5.46 4.46 -14.61
N ARG A 50 4.51 3.72 -15.21
CA ARG A 50 4.44 3.54 -16.67
C ARG A 50 4.25 4.85 -17.43
N ASN A 51 3.56 5.82 -16.82
CA ASN A 51 3.26 7.11 -17.42
C ASN A 51 4.22 8.23 -16.95
N GLY A 52 5.26 7.92 -16.17
CA GLY A 52 6.22 8.91 -15.68
C GLY A 52 5.62 9.97 -14.75
N ALA A 53 4.57 9.63 -14.01
CA ALA A 53 3.93 10.54 -13.06
C ALA A 53 4.93 11.01 -11.99
N ASN A 54 4.85 12.27 -11.61
CA ASN A 54 5.66 12.81 -10.53
C ASN A 54 5.09 12.42 -9.15
N ALA A 55 5.89 12.65 -8.10
CA ALA A 55 5.51 12.29 -6.73
C ALA A 55 4.26 13.03 -6.23
N ASP A 56 4.07 14.30 -6.63
CA ASP A 56 2.89 15.07 -6.22
C ASP A 56 1.59 14.44 -6.72
N ILE A 57 1.56 14.00 -7.98
CA ILE A 57 0.41 13.34 -8.60
C ILE A 57 0.12 12.00 -7.92
N LEU A 58 1.17 11.20 -7.65
CA LEU A 58 0.98 9.93 -6.94
C LEU A 58 0.36 10.15 -5.56
N ILE A 59 0.87 11.11 -4.80
CA ILE A 59 0.39 11.40 -3.44
C ILE A 59 -1.07 11.85 -3.43
N ASP A 60 -1.50 12.65 -4.42
CA ASP A 60 -2.90 13.07 -4.54
C ASP A 60 -3.85 11.90 -4.82
N LEU A 61 -3.40 10.94 -5.61
CA LEU A 61 -4.22 9.81 -6.01
C LEU A 61 -4.33 8.75 -4.91
N LEU A 62 -3.37 8.67 -3.99
CA LEU A 62 -3.37 7.69 -2.90
C LEU A 62 -4.56 7.90 -1.95
N LYS A 63 -5.26 6.81 -1.63
CA LYS A 63 -6.42 6.82 -0.73
C LYS A 63 -6.23 5.92 0.48
N ASN A 64 -6.86 6.30 1.57
CA ASN A 64 -6.93 5.58 2.83
C ASN A 64 -8.30 5.75 3.51
N ASP A 65 -9.31 6.09 2.71
CA ASP A 65 -10.67 6.37 3.18
C ASP A 65 -11.34 5.08 3.65
N ALA A 66 -11.13 3.97 2.94
CA ALA A 66 -11.65 2.67 3.35
C ALA A 66 -11.00 2.16 4.64
N ILE A 67 -9.71 2.41 4.84
CA ILE A 67 -9.02 2.10 6.10
C ILE A 67 -9.63 2.93 7.25
N LYS A 68 -9.74 4.25 7.09
CA LYS A 68 -10.33 5.13 8.10
C LYS A 68 -11.77 4.74 8.43
N GLU A 69 -12.57 4.41 7.43
CA GLU A 69 -13.95 3.97 7.63
C GLU A 69 -14.03 2.62 8.35
N ALA A 70 -13.17 1.66 8.00
CA ALA A 70 -13.06 0.40 8.71
C ALA A 70 -12.69 0.60 10.19
N ILE A 71 -11.76 1.51 10.50
CA ILE A 71 -11.38 1.88 11.88
C ILE A 71 -12.59 2.43 12.65
N LYS A 72 -13.32 3.40 12.07
CA LYS A 72 -14.52 3.99 12.70
C LYS A 72 -15.58 2.93 13.03
N ASN A 73 -15.70 1.91 12.20
CA ASN A 73 -16.65 0.81 12.38
C ASN A 73 -16.06 -0.36 13.22
N ASN A 74 -14.93 -0.16 13.90
CA ASN A 74 -14.26 -1.17 14.72
C ASN A 74 -13.94 -2.48 13.98
N PHE A 75 -13.75 -2.40 12.67
CA PHE A 75 -13.38 -3.54 11.85
C PHE A 75 -12.02 -4.10 12.29
N LYS A 76 -11.91 -5.43 12.34
CA LYS A 76 -10.66 -6.12 12.65
C LYS A 76 -9.98 -6.51 11.35
N PHE A 77 -8.84 -5.90 11.01
CA PHE A 77 -8.13 -6.16 9.77
C PHE A 77 -7.52 -7.57 9.71
N LYS A 78 -7.41 -8.29 10.83
CA LYS A 78 -7.22 -9.76 10.84
C LYS A 78 -8.24 -10.54 9.99
N LYS A 79 -9.40 -9.97 9.69
CA LYS A 79 -10.37 -10.55 8.74
C LYS A 79 -9.90 -10.51 7.28
N LEU A 80 -8.92 -9.66 6.94
CA LEU A 80 -8.26 -9.69 5.64
C LEU A 80 -7.48 -11.00 5.48
N LYS A 81 -6.68 -11.35 6.50
CA LYS A 81 -5.93 -12.60 6.59
C LYS A 81 -5.62 -12.90 8.05
N ALA A 82 -5.96 -14.12 8.48
CA ALA A 82 -5.64 -14.61 9.82
C ALA A 82 -4.15 -14.98 9.94
N GLY A 83 -3.64 -14.91 11.17
CA GLY A 83 -2.26 -15.25 11.50
C GLY A 83 -1.28 -14.07 11.36
N ASN A 84 0.00 -14.41 11.19
CA ASN A 84 1.09 -13.44 11.13
C ASN A 84 1.94 -13.63 9.88
N ILE A 85 2.60 -12.57 9.45
CA ILE A 85 3.56 -12.55 8.37
C ILE A 85 4.75 -13.45 8.74
N LYS A 86 5.06 -14.40 7.86
CA LYS A 86 6.17 -15.33 7.99
C LYS A 86 7.27 -14.97 6.99
N PRO A 87 8.52 -15.42 7.19
CA PRO A 87 9.62 -15.09 6.29
C PRO A 87 9.33 -15.42 4.81
N TRP A 88 8.65 -16.53 4.53
CA TRP A 88 8.29 -16.92 3.16
C TRP A 88 7.21 -16.05 2.50
N HIS A 89 6.49 -15.22 3.25
CA HIS A 89 5.59 -14.21 2.69
C HIS A 89 6.37 -12.97 2.18
N ILE A 90 7.63 -12.81 2.59
CA ILE A 90 8.43 -11.61 2.34
C ILE A 90 9.28 -11.81 1.09
N LYS A 91 8.91 -11.10 0.01
CA LYS A 91 9.64 -11.11 -1.26
C LYS A 91 10.63 -9.96 -1.42
N ASP A 92 10.62 -9.00 -0.49
CA ASP A 92 11.50 -7.83 -0.50
C ASP A 92 12.14 -7.67 0.86
N ASP A 93 13.46 -7.54 0.89
CA ASP A 93 14.25 -7.50 2.12
C ASP A 93 13.91 -6.33 3.04
N ARG A 94 13.41 -5.20 2.50
CA ARG A 94 12.98 -4.02 3.29
C ARG A 94 11.83 -4.36 4.23
N ASN A 95 11.09 -5.42 3.91
CA ASN A 95 9.93 -5.88 4.64
C ASN A 95 10.26 -6.93 5.71
N LYS A 96 11.51 -7.43 5.81
CA LYS A 96 11.93 -8.44 6.81
C LYS A 96 11.53 -8.06 8.25
N LYS A 97 11.59 -6.77 8.57
CA LYS A 97 11.19 -6.22 9.88
C LYS A 97 9.70 -6.37 10.24
N TYR A 98 8.84 -6.71 9.28
CA TYR A 98 7.41 -6.94 9.50
C TYR A 98 7.08 -8.41 9.78
N THR A 99 8.08 -9.29 9.86
CA THR A 99 7.88 -10.67 10.30
C THR A 99 7.22 -10.70 11.68
N GLY A 100 6.23 -11.59 11.86
CA GLY A 100 5.47 -11.71 13.10
C GLY A 100 4.35 -10.68 13.25
N TRP A 101 4.21 -9.72 12.34
CA TRP A 101 3.08 -8.78 12.36
C TRP A 101 1.83 -9.42 11.77
N ASP A 102 0.66 -8.96 12.19
CA ASP A 102 -0.63 -9.32 11.59
C ASP A 102 -1.07 -8.25 10.59
N ALA A 103 -2.23 -8.49 9.97
CA ALA A 103 -2.82 -7.55 9.03
C ALA A 103 -3.19 -6.20 9.67
N ASP A 104 -3.60 -6.17 10.95
CA ASP A 104 -3.90 -4.92 11.68
C ASP A 104 -2.68 -4.00 11.70
N LYS A 105 -1.55 -4.48 12.24
CA LYS A 105 -0.33 -3.66 12.35
C LYS A 105 0.18 -3.18 10.99
N LEU A 106 0.05 -4.01 9.95
CA LEU A 106 0.54 -3.64 8.63
C LEU A 106 -0.35 -2.58 7.99
N VAL A 107 -1.68 -2.68 8.14
CA VAL A 107 -2.64 -1.69 7.64
C VAL A 107 -2.44 -0.34 8.33
N ASP A 108 -2.24 -0.32 9.64
CA ASP A 108 -1.94 0.92 10.40
C ASP A 108 -0.70 1.63 9.83
N LYS A 109 0.37 0.89 9.54
CA LYS A 109 1.59 1.46 8.96
C LYS A 109 1.48 1.88 7.49
N ILE A 110 0.46 1.39 6.78
CA ILE A 110 0.12 1.88 5.45
C ILE A 110 -0.64 3.20 5.58
N ASP A 111 -1.65 3.25 6.45
CA ASP A 111 -2.44 4.45 6.75
C ASP A 111 -1.57 5.62 7.19
N GLU A 112 -0.77 5.43 8.25
CA GLU A 112 0.16 6.44 8.78
C GLU A 112 1.07 7.00 7.69
N LYS A 113 1.57 6.15 6.79
CA LYS A 113 2.52 6.55 5.75
C LYS A 113 1.84 7.32 4.63
N ILE A 114 0.59 7.01 4.29
CA ILE A 114 -0.21 7.79 3.34
C ILE A 114 -0.47 9.19 3.91
N GLU A 115 -0.91 9.27 5.16
CA GLU A 115 -1.16 10.55 5.84
C GLU A 115 0.12 11.39 5.94
N GLU A 116 1.25 10.78 6.31
CA GLU A 116 2.53 11.48 6.38
C GLU A 116 2.94 12.10 5.03
N LEU A 117 2.79 11.36 3.92
CA LEU A 117 3.08 11.86 2.58
C LEU A 117 2.14 13.01 2.18
N LYS A 118 0.84 12.87 2.45
CA LYS A 118 -0.16 13.93 2.19
C LYS A 118 0.13 15.19 3.02
N ASN A 119 0.52 15.03 4.28
CA ASN A 119 0.85 16.14 5.18
C ASN A 119 2.12 16.87 4.73
N ILE A 120 3.18 16.15 4.36
CA ILE A 120 4.40 16.76 3.81
C ILE A 120 4.06 17.62 2.59
N LYS A 121 3.24 17.09 1.68
CA LYS A 121 2.79 17.85 0.50
C LYS A 121 2.00 19.09 0.91
N LYS A 122 1.01 18.94 1.79
CA LYS A 122 0.16 20.05 2.26
C LYS A 122 0.97 21.17 2.90
N LEU A 123 2.02 20.84 3.65
CA LEU A 123 2.90 21.81 4.32
C LEU A 123 3.79 22.59 3.34
N LYS A 124 4.10 22.03 2.17
CA LYS A 124 5.03 22.62 1.18
C LYS A 124 4.37 23.07 -0.11
N GLY A 125 3.10 22.73 -0.34
CA GLY A 125 2.41 22.88 -1.63
C GLY A 125 2.83 21.82 -2.66
N SER A 126 4.12 21.51 -2.74
CA SER A 126 4.70 20.43 -3.53
C SER A 126 5.77 19.69 -2.75
N VAL A 127 5.91 18.39 -3.00
CA VAL A 127 6.96 17.56 -2.39
C VAL A 127 8.33 17.70 -3.06
N LYS A 128 8.45 18.50 -4.14
CA LYS A 128 9.73 18.77 -4.82
C LYS A 128 10.75 19.43 -3.88
N ASP A 129 10.29 20.37 -3.06
CA ASP A 129 11.12 21.14 -2.12
C ASP A 129 11.09 20.56 -0.69
N ALA A 130 10.56 19.35 -0.54
CA ALA A 130 10.56 18.67 0.75
C ALA A 130 11.98 18.19 1.09
N LYS A 131 12.41 18.41 2.34
CA LYS A 131 13.69 17.88 2.85
C LYS A 131 13.65 16.36 3.03
N ASN A 132 12.46 15.78 3.08
CA ASN A 132 12.26 14.34 3.24
C ASN A 132 12.64 13.59 1.95
N ASN A 133 13.14 12.37 2.09
CA ASN A 133 13.40 11.51 0.93
C ASN A 133 12.08 10.88 0.43
N ILE A 134 11.34 11.65 -0.38
CA ILE A 134 10.01 11.29 -0.89
C ILE A 134 10.04 10.01 -1.72
N ALA A 135 11.07 9.83 -2.56
CA ALA A 135 11.22 8.63 -3.38
C ALA A 135 11.32 7.36 -2.51
N MET A 136 12.11 7.42 -1.42
CA MET A 136 12.24 6.32 -0.47
C MET A 136 10.93 6.08 0.29
N MET A 137 10.23 7.15 0.70
CA MET A 137 8.95 7.02 1.42
C MET A 137 7.86 6.37 0.55
N LEU A 138 7.74 6.78 -0.72
CA LEU A 138 6.84 6.17 -1.69
C LEU A 138 7.21 4.71 -1.98
N GLY A 139 8.50 4.43 -2.13
CA GLY A 139 8.98 3.04 -2.30
C GLY A 139 8.61 2.17 -1.11
N ASN A 140 8.85 2.65 0.12
CA ASN A 140 8.47 1.93 1.33
C ASN A 140 6.96 1.70 1.42
N LEU A 141 6.14 2.69 1.04
CA LEU A 141 4.69 2.55 1.02
C LEU A 141 4.24 1.47 0.04
N TYR A 142 4.74 1.53 -1.19
CA TYR A 142 4.44 0.53 -2.21
C TYR A 142 4.80 -0.89 -1.76
N PHE A 143 6.01 -1.10 -1.20
CA PHE A 143 6.43 -2.43 -0.75
C PHE A 143 5.63 -2.93 0.46
N ARG A 144 5.13 -2.04 1.34
CA ARG A 144 4.20 -2.43 2.42
C ARG A 144 2.85 -2.87 1.87
N MET A 145 2.28 -2.12 0.93
CA MET A 145 1.03 -2.48 0.26
C MET A 145 1.16 -3.82 -0.48
N LYS A 146 2.27 -4.01 -1.20
CA LYS A 146 2.57 -5.26 -1.88
C LYS A 146 2.70 -6.42 -0.89
N LEU A 147 3.37 -6.23 0.25
CA LEU A 147 3.45 -7.23 1.31
C LEU A 147 2.08 -7.62 1.85
N LEU A 148 1.21 -6.63 2.09
CA LEU A 148 -0.15 -6.89 2.55
C LEU A 148 -0.90 -7.75 1.52
N ALA A 149 -0.81 -7.43 0.23
CA ALA A 149 -1.43 -8.22 -0.83
C ALA A 149 -0.84 -9.64 -0.94
N ASP A 150 0.49 -9.78 -0.85
CA ASP A 150 1.16 -11.08 -0.83
C ASP A 150 0.74 -11.92 0.41
N PHE A 151 0.59 -11.29 1.58
CA PHE A 151 0.13 -11.96 2.80
C PHE A 151 -1.35 -12.38 2.71
N ILE A 152 -2.23 -11.55 2.16
CA ILE A 152 -3.64 -11.92 1.95
C ILE A 152 -3.76 -13.12 0.99
N ARG A 153 -2.89 -13.21 -0.02
CA ARG A 153 -2.86 -14.32 -0.98
C ARG A 153 -2.30 -15.64 -0.43
N SER A 154 -1.42 -15.55 0.57
CA SER A 154 -0.77 -16.73 1.17
C SER A 154 -1.74 -17.68 1.85
#